data_AF-A0A4Z1B8X8-F1
#
_entry.id   AF-A0A4Z1B8X8-F1
#
_cell.length_a   1.000
_cell.length_b   1.000
_cell.length_c   1.000
_cell.angle_alpha   90.00
_cell.angle_beta   90.00
_cell.angle_gamma   90.00
#
_symmetry.space_group_name_H-M   'P 1'
#
loop_
_entity.id
_entity.type
_entity.pdbx_description
1 polymer ?
#
loop_
_entity_poly.entity_id
_entity_poly.type
_entity_poly.pdbx_seq_one_letter_code
_entity_poly.pdbx_strand_id
1 'polypeptide(L)'
;MTNTTQDKERDDIFDTDVLMQKGNNSNPIKHEGNKKSFLFKSMILIMVFLILSILYRGFQLLITNDYLFRQMLNEDAPEMPKWYPIVTIVLGVLALIGIFLVNNYKRVGVYMVVISLFASAVIQPEFMADGTLFTMFSLFVFIGYGLAIVYPYWYKFK
;
A
#
# COMPACT_ATOMS: atom_id res chain seq x y z
N MET A 1 -20.70 -14.58 20.49
CA MET A 1 -21.65 -13.57 20.01
C MET A 1 -21.84 -12.55 21.12
N THR A 2 -21.18 -11.40 21.05
CA THR A 2 -21.52 -10.13 21.74
C THR A 2 -20.50 -9.06 21.31
N ASN A 3 -20.62 -8.59 20.06
CA ASN A 3 -19.92 -7.39 19.56
C ASN A 3 -21.00 -6.35 19.27
N THR A 4 -21.24 -5.36 20.13
CA THR A 4 -22.43 -4.51 19.90
C THR A 4 -22.30 -3.02 20.19
N THR A 5 -21.29 -2.53 20.89
CA THR A 5 -21.18 -1.07 21.17
C THR A 5 -19.79 -0.52 20.91
N GLN A 6 -18.75 -1.13 21.47
CA GLN A 6 -17.38 -0.62 21.33
C GLN A 6 -16.85 -0.72 19.88
N ASP A 7 -17.19 -1.79 19.17
CA ASP A 7 -16.82 -1.94 17.75
C ASP A 7 -17.57 -0.97 16.83
N LYS A 8 -18.78 -0.55 17.23
CA LYS A 8 -19.56 0.45 16.49
C LYS A 8 -18.94 1.85 16.66
N GLU A 9 -18.65 2.27 17.89
CA GLU A 9 -18.00 3.56 18.14
C GLU A 9 -16.65 3.71 17.43
N ARG A 10 -15.86 2.62 17.32
CA ARG A 10 -14.57 2.65 16.60
C ARG A 10 -14.74 2.80 15.09
N ASP A 11 -15.76 2.17 14.51
CA ASP A 11 -16.08 2.34 13.09
C ASP A 11 -16.59 3.78 12.83
N ASP A 12 -17.29 4.39 13.79
CA ASP A 12 -17.91 5.72 13.69
C ASP A 12 -16.92 6.90 13.70
N ILE A 13 -15.82 6.82 14.48
CA ILE A 13 -14.81 7.90 14.54
C ILE A 13 -14.15 8.16 13.17
N PHE A 14 -14.10 7.13 12.32
CA PHE A 14 -13.46 7.19 11.01
C PHE A 14 -14.45 7.20 9.85
N ASP A 15 -15.74 7.36 10.15
CA ASP A 15 -16.75 7.60 9.12
C ASP A 15 -16.75 9.10 8.80
N THR A 16 -16.54 9.42 7.53
CA THR A 16 -16.43 10.81 7.06
C THR A 16 -17.69 11.61 7.41
N ASP A 17 -18.85 10.94 7.46
CA ASP A 17 -20.13 11.54 7.83
C ASP A 17 -20.12 12.06 9.28
N VAL A 18 -19.50 11.34 10.23
CA VAL A 18 -19.37 11.78 11.63
C VAL A 18 -18.40 12.96 11.78
N LEU A 19 -17.32 12.96 11.00
CA LEU A 19 -16.34 14.06 10.99
C LEU A 19 -16.87 15.33 10.30
N MET A 20 -17.75 15.18 9.31
CA MET A 20 -18.39 16.29 8.59
C MET A 20 -19.68 16.79 9.27
N GLN A 21 -20.32 15.99 10.13
CA GLN A 21 -21.55 16.35 10.85
C GLN A 21 -21.29 17.03 12.21
N LYS A 22 -20.06 17.47 12.51
CA LYS A 22 -19.79 18.29 13.71
C LYS A 22 -20.18 19.77 13.53
N GLY A 23 -21.36 20.01 12.93
CA GLY A 23 -21.86 21.34 12.59
C GLY A 23 -23.38 21.46 12.44
N ASN A 24 -24.16 20.38 12.38
CA ASN A 24 -25.63 20.52 12.36
C ASN A 24 -26.36 19.24 12.79
N ASN A 25 -27.14 19.39 13.87
CA ASN A 25 -28.25 18.57 14.37
C ASN A 25 -28.10 17.05 14.50
N SER A 26 -28.34 16.63 15.75
CA SER A 26 -28.52 15.27 16.26
C SER A 26 -29.69 14.55 15.59
N ASN A 27 -29.40 13.70 14.60
CA ASN A 27 -30.28 12.60 14.22
C ASN A 27 -29.47 11.30 14.34
N PRO A 28 -30.02 10.23 14.95
CA PRO A 28 -29.31 8.97 15.11
C PRO A 28 -29.02 8.38 13.74
N ILE A 29 -27.73 8.21 13.44
CA ILE A 29 -27.24 7.67 12.18
C ILE A 29 -27.72 6.22 12.07
N LYS A 30 -28.53 5.94 11.04
CA LYS A 30 -28.99 4.59 10.72
C LYS A 30 -27.84 3.87 10.03
N HIS A 31 -27.03 3.12 10.77
CA HIS A 31 -25.88 2.38 10.22
C HIS A 31 -26.34 1.25 9.29
N GLU A 32 -26.49 1.56 8.00
CA GLU A 32 -26.68 0.58 6.95
C GLU A 32 -25.36 -0.10 6.57
N GLY A 33 -25.08 -1.19 7.27
CA GLY A 33 -24.41 -2.35 6.69
C GLY A 33 -22.89 -2.25 6.56
N ASN A 34 -22.33 -3.43 6.31
CA ASN A 34 -20.92 -3.80 6.17
C ASN A 34 -20.17 -3.05 5.04
N LYS A 35 -20.20 -1.73 5.03
CA LYS A 35 -19.56 -0.87 4.04
C LYS A 35 -18.23 -0.40 4.61
N LYS A 36 -17.13 -0.70 3.91
CA LYS A 36 -15.79 -0.19 4.24
C LYS A 36 -15.79 1.34 4.23
N SER A 37 -15.20 1.98 5.24
CA SER A 37 -15.06 3.45 5.30
C SER A 37 -14.39 4.00 4.04
N PHE A 38 -14.76 5.24 3.69
CA PHE A 38 -14.12 5.99 2.62
C PHE A 38 -12.59 6.04 2.77
N LEU A 39 -12.08 6.24 3.99
CA LEU A 39 -10.64 6.28 4.27
C LEU A 39 -9.97 4.94 3.96
N PHE A 40 -10.63 3.82 4.29
CA PHE A 40 -10.14 2.49 3.96
C PHE A 40 -10.07 2.26 2.44
N LYS A 41 -11.11 2.64 1.70
CA LYS A 41 -11.12 2.53 0.23
C LYS A 41 -10.06 3.42 -0.42
N SER A 42 -9.93 4.66 0.06
CA SER A 42 -8.92 5.62 -0.40
C SER A 42 -7.50 5.10 -0.17
N MET A 43 -7.23 4.56 1.02
CA MET A 43 -5.93 3.93 1.34
C MET A 43 -5.61 2.78 0.39
N ILE A 44 -6.56 1.87 0.13
CA ILE A 44 -6.35 0.77 -0.83
C ILE A 44 -6.07 1.31 -2.22
N LEU A 45 -6.80 2.33 -2.68
CA LEU A 45 -6.60 2.93 -3.99
C LEU A 45 -5.22 3.58 -4.12
N ILE A 46 -4.79 4.36 -3.12
CA ILE A 46 -3.47 4.98 -3.08
C ILE A 46 -2.38 3.90 -3.12
N MET A 47 -2.52 2.84 -2.32
CA MET A 47 -1.55 1.74 -2.31
C MET A 47 -1.48 1.00 -3.64
N VAL A 48 -2.63 0.73 -4.27
CA VAL A 48 -2.66 0.12 -5.62
C VAL A 48 -1.95 1.03 -6.62
N PHE A 49 -2.21 2.33 -6.59
CA PHE A 49 -1.53 3.29 -7.46
C PHE A 49 -0.01 3.26 -7.27
N LEU A 50 0.47 3.33 -6.02
CA LEU A 50 1.89 3.28 -5.70
C LEU A 50 2.54 1.97 -6.18
N ILE A 51 1.93 0.82 -5.91
CA ILE A 51 2.49 -0.47 -6.33
C ILE A 51 2.46 -0.62 -7.86
N LEU A 52 1.43 -0.11 -8.54
CA LEU A 52 1.39 -0.07 -10.00
C LEU A 52 2.52 0.79 -10.58
N SER A 53 2.87 1.90 -9.95
CA SER A 53 4.04 2.69 -10.35
C SER A 53 5.35 1.90 -10.21
N ILE A 54 5.51 1.11 -9.13
CA ILE A 54 6.67 0.21 -8.97
C ILE A 54 6.71 -0.83 -10.09
N LEU A 55 5.55 -1.43 -10.42
CA LEU A 55 5.43 -2.42 -11.49
C LEU A 55 5.72 -1.82 -12.87
N TYR A 56 5.18 -0.64 -13.15
CA TYR A 56 5.45 0.09 -14.38
C TYR A 56 6.94 0.38 -14.54
N ARG A 57 7.61 0.81 -13.46
CA ARG A 57 9.07 0.97 -13.45
C ARG A 57 9.78 -0.35 -13.70
N GLY A 58 9.41 -1.43 -13.00
CA GLY A 58 10.00 -2.75 -13.21
C GLY A 58 9.87 -3.22 -14.66
N PHE A 59 8.74 -2.93 -15.31
CA PHE A 59 8.52 -3.21 -16.72
C PHE A 59 9.37 -2.32 -17.64
N GLN A 60 9.48 -1.01 -17.35
CA GLN A 60 10.37 -0.11 -18.08
C GLN A 60 11.82 -0.60 -18.02
N LEU A 61 12.32 -0.93 -16.82
CA LEU A 61 13.65 -1.50 -16.62
C LEU A 61 13.87 -2.76 -17.45
N LEU A 62 12.86 -3.62 -17.57
CA LEU A 62 12.93 -4.85 -18.34
C LEU A 62 13.06 -4.59 -19.85
N ILE A 63 12.43 -3.53 -20.37
CA ILE A 63 12.49 -3.17 -21.80
C ILE A 63 13.77 -2.39 -22.10
N THR A 64 14.08 -1.36 -21.30
CA THR A 64 15.21 -0.47 -21.55
C THR A 64 16.54 -1.11 -21.21
N ASN A 65 16.56 -2.10 -20.30
CA ASN A 65 17.77 -2.64 -19.67
C ASN A 65 18.68 -1.55 -19.08
N ASP A 66 18.12 -0.38 -18.78
CA ASP A 66 18.83 0.79 -18.29
C ASP A 66 18.17 1.25 -16.99
N TYR A 67 18.96 1.26 -15.92
CA TYR A 67 18.65 1.85 -14.63
C TYR A 67 19.64 3.00 -14.42
N LEU A 68 19.19 4.10 -13.83
CA LEU A 68 19.95 5.36 -13.62
C LEU A 68 20.13 6.28 -14.83
N PHE A 69 19.40 6.10 -15.94
CA PHE A 69 19.66 6.88 -17.17
C PHE A 69 21.13 6.74 -17.59
N ARG A 70 21.68 5.52 -17.54
CA ARG A 70 23.07 5.22 -17.90
C ARG A 70 23.43 5.80 -19.27
N GLN A 71 22.51 5.71 -20.24
CA GLN A 71 22.66 6.31 -21.56
C GLN A 71 22.74 7.85 -21.57
N MET A 72 22.23 8.56 -20.55
CA MET A 72 22.24 10.03 -20.51
C MET A 72 23.22 10.64 -19.50
N LEU A 73 23.58 9.94 -18.42
CA LEU A 73 24.27 10.54 -17.27
C LEU A 73 25.63 9.92 -16.92
N ASN A 74 25.87 8.63 -17.21
CA ASN A 74 27.15 8.00 -16.85
C ASN A 74 27.38 6.65 -17.57
N GLU A 75 28.26 6.63 -18.58
CA GLU A 75 28.59 5.39 -19.32
C GLU A 75 29.37 4.36 -18.47
N ASP A 76 30.10 4.82 -17.45
CA ASP A 76 30.92 3.98 -16.55
C ASP A 76 30.12 3.27 -15.45
N ALA A 77 28.80 3.50 -15.35
CA ALA A 77 27.98 2.82 -14.36
C ALA A 77 27.94 1.30 -14.62
N PRO A 78 27.92 0.46 -13.58
CA PRO A 78 27.87 -1.00 -13.75
C PRO A 78 26.63 -1.45 -14.52
N GLU A 79 26.71 -2.62 -15.14
CA GLU A 79 25.61 -3.20 -15.90
C GLU A 79 24.50 -3.76 -15.01
N MET A 80 23.27 -3.71 -15.50
CA MET A 80 22.11 -4.11 -14.71
C MET A 80 22.15 -5.60 -14.50
N PRO A 81 22.05 -6.08 -13.25
CA PRO A 81 21.80 -7.47 -13.04
C PRO A 81 20.45 -7.85 -13.68
N LYS A 82 20.48 -8.78 -14.65
CA LYS A 82 19.27 -9.19 -15.41
C LYS A 82 18.14 -9.70 -14.52
N TRP A 83 18.47 -10.18 -13.32
CA TRP A 83 17.49 -10.64 -12.33
C TRP A 83 16.73 -9.49 -11.66
N TYR A 84 17.30 -8.28 -11.58
CA TYR A 84 16.73 -7.16 -10.83
C TYR A 84 15.34 -6.71 -11.34
N PRO A 85 15.11 -6.46 -12.64
CA PRO A 85 13.77 -6.09 -13.11
C PRO A 85 12.76 -7.22 -12.88
N ILE A 86 13.17 -8.49 -13.02
CA ILE A 86 12.32 -9.65 -12.78
C ILE A 86 11.89 -9.70 -11.31
N VAL A 87 12.84 -9.57 -10.39
CA VAL A 87 12.56 -9.57 -8.95
C VAL A 87 11.69 -8.38 -8.55
N THR A 88 11.94 -7.20 -9.12
CA THR A 88 11.11 -5.99 -8.88
C THR A 88 9.67 -6.23 -9.28
N ILE A 89 9.44 -6.85 -10.45
CA ILE A 89 8.10 -7.19 -10.93
C ILE A 89 7.45 -8.22 -10.01
N VAL A 90 8.16 -9.31 -9.67
CA VAL A 90 7.64 -10.37 -8.80
C VAL A 90 7.25 -9.82 -7.43
N LEU A 91 8.11 -9.01 -6.80
CA LEU A 91 7.81 -8.39 -5.51
C LEU A 91 6.67 -7.36 -5.61
N GLY A 92 6.57 -6.62 -6.71
CA GLY A 92 5.44 -5.73 -6.97
C GLY A 92 4.11 -6.48 -7.11
N VAL A 93 4.10 -7.62 -7.80
CA VAL A 93 2.91 -8.48 -7.93
C VAL A 93 2.52 -9.07 -6.56
N LEU A 94 3.50 -9.52 -5.77
CA LEU A 94 3.24 -9.99 -4.40
C LEU A 94 2.67 -8.87 -3.51
N ALA A 95 3.16 -7.64 -3.65
CA ALA A 95 2.59 -6.48 -2.95
C ALA A 95 1.14 -6.21 -3.38
N LEU A 96 0.81 -6.30 -4.67
CA LEU A 96 -0.57 -6.17 -5.16
C LEU A 96 -1.49 -7.26 -4.59
N ILE A 97 -1.04 -8.51 -4.59
CA ILE A 97 -1.79 -9.63 -3.98
C ILE A 97 -1.99 -9.37 -2.49
N GLY A 98 -0.96 -8.88 -1.81
CA GLY A 98 -1.02 -8.44 -0.43
C GLY A 98 -2.10 -7.39 -0.19
N ILE A 99 -2.13 -6.32 -0.98
CA ILE A 99 -3.17 -5.26 -0.89
C ILE A 99 -4.56 -5.81 -1.17
N PHE A 100 -4.72 -6.70 -2.15
CA PHE A 100 -5.99 -7.37 -2.40
C PHE A 100 -6.46 -8.18 -1.18
N LEU A 101 -5.54 -8.89 -0.52
CA LEU A 101 -5.82 -9.62 0.72
C LEU A 101 -6.15 -8.67 1.89
N VAL A 102 -5.48 -7.52 2.01
CA VAL A 102 -5.83 -6.47 3.00
C VAL A 102 -7.24 -5.97 2.76
N ASN A 103 -7.61 -5.71 1.51
CA ASN A 103 -8.97 -5.33 1.15
C ASN A 103 -9.99 -6.42 1.55
N ASN A 104 -9.62 -7.69 1.54
CA ASN A 104 -10.49 -8.80 1.98
C ASN A 104 -10.38 -9.12 3.48
N TYR A 105 -9.78 -8.24 4.28
CA TYR A 105 -9.58 -8.44 5.72
C TYR A 105 -8.82 -9.74 6.03
N LYS A 106 -7.71 -10.01 5.33
CA LYS A 106 -6.81 -11.13 5.61
C LYS A 106 -5.50 -10.64 6.20
N ARG A 107 -5.14 -11.11 7.41
CA ARG A 107 -3.93 -10.62 8.13
C ARG A 107 -2.65 -10.86 7.33
N VAL A 108 -2.60 -12.00 6.65
CA VAL A 108 -1.51 -12.39 5.76
C VAL A 108 -1.23 -11.33 4.70
N GLY A 109 -2.25 -10.62 4.23
CA GLY A 109 -2.08 -9.53 3.26
C GLY A 109 -1.21 -8.40 3.78
N VAL A 110 -1.39 -8.00 5.04
CA VAL A 110 -0.61 -6.90 5.66
C VAL A 110 0.87 -7.28 5.72
N TYR A 111 1.17 -8.49 6.21
CA TYR A 111 2.54 -8.99 6.27
C TYR A 111 3.17 -9.14 4.88
N MET A 112 2.40 -9.61 3.91
CA MET A 112 2.85 -9.77 2.53
C MET A 112 3.23 -8.44 1.89
N VAL A 113 2.43 -7.38 2.08
CA VAL A 113 2.77 -6.02 1.58
C VAL A 113 4.06 -5.51 2.23
N VAL A 114 4.18 -5.63 3.56
CA VAL A 114 5.37 -5.16 4.27
C VAL A 114 6.62 -5.90 3.83
N ILE A 115 6.58 -7.23 3.80
CA ILE A 115 7.74 -8.07 3.43
C ILE A 115 8.14 -7.84 1.97
N SER A 116 7.17 -7.78 1.05
CA SER A 116 7.46 -7.58 -0.37
C SER A 116 8.07 -6.20 -0.66
N LEU A 117 7.51 -5.13 -0.10
CA LEU A 117 8.04 -3.77 -0.26
C LEU A 117 9.39 -3.61 0.44
N PHE A 118 9.57 -4.20 1.62
CA PHE A 118 10.85 -4.17 2.34
C PHE A 118 11.93 -4.94 1.57
N ALA A 119 11.65 -6.16 1.12
CA ALA A 119 12.57 -6.94 0.30
C ALA A 119 12.92 -6.20 -0.99
N SER A 120 11.94 -5.55 -1.62
CA SER A 120 12.13 -4.75 -2.83
C SER A 120 13.05 -3.54 -2.61
N ALA A 121 13.03 -2.95 -1.40
CA ALA A 121 13.92 -1.86 -1.04
C ALA A 121 15.36 -2.35 -0.72
N VAL A 122 15.49 -3.52 -0.07
CA VAL A 122 16.80 -4.06 0.36
C VAL A 122 17.57 -4.73 -0.78
N ILE A 123 16.87 -5.37 -1.72
CA ILE A 123 17.53 -6.13 -2.79
C ILE A 123 18.02 -5.27 -3.96
N GLN A 124 17.85 -3.94 -3.88
CA GLN A 124 18.24 -3.06 -4.97
C GLN A 124 19.78 -3.07 -5.12
N PRO A 125 20.29 -3.28 -6.34
CA PRO A 125 21.74 -3.39 -6.57
C PRO A 125 22.45 -2.06 -6.30
N GLU A 126 21.77 -0.94 -6.53
CA GLU A 126 22.27 0.41 -6.26
C GLU A 126 21.15 1.31 -5.75
N PHE A 127 21.54 2.33 -4.98
CA PHE A 127 20.60 3.34 -4.49
C PHE A 127 20.16 4.24 -5.64
N MET A 128 18.86 4.24 -5.92
CA MET A 128 18.26 5.01 -7.01
C MET A 128 17.16 5.90 -6.46
N ALA A 129 17.19 7.18 -6.82
CA ALA A 129 16.19 8.14 -6.35
C ALA A 129 14.77 7.82 -6.84
N ASP A 130 14.63 7.25 -8.04
CA ASP A 130 13.35 6.82 -8.60
C ASP A 130 12.90 5.46 -8.06
N GLY A 131 13.84 4.58 -7.70
CA GLY A 131 13.58 3.21 -7.27
C GLY A 131 13.52 3.00 -5.78
N THR A 132 14.62 3.28 -5.10
CA THR A 132 14.79 3.03 -3.67
C THR A 132 13.88 3.94 -2.89
N LEU A 133 13.93 5.24 -3.21
CA LEU A 133 13.17 6.29 -2.56
C LEU A 133 11.66 6.08 -2.74
N PHE A 134 11.20 5.70 -3.94
CA PHE A 134 9.78 5.44 -4.19
C PHE A 134 9.27 4.17 -3.49
N THR A 135 10.08 3.12 -3.46
CA THR A 135 9.74 1.86 -2.76
C THR A 135 9.70 2.07 -1.25
N MET A 136 10.68 2.80 -0.69
CA MET A 136 10.71 3.20 0.72
C MET A 136 9.54 4.12 1.07
N PHE A 137 9.20 5.08 0.19
CA PHE A 137 8.04 5.93 0.37
C PHE A 137 6.75 5.11 0.41
N SER A 138 6.58 4.15 -0.50
CA SER A 138 5.41 3.27 -0.52
C SER A 138 5.31 2.42 0.75
N LEU A 139 6.44 1.89 1.23
CA LEU A 139 6.53 1.16 2.49
C LEU A 139 6.15 2.07 3.68
N PHE A 140 6.67 3.30 3.71
CA PHE A 140 6.38 4.28 4.75
C PHE A 140 4.90 4.68 4.75
N VAL A 141 4.29 4.92 3.58
CA VAL A 141 2.86 5.21 3.46
C VAL A 141 2.03 4.04 3.98
N PHE A 142 2.40 2.81 3.64
CA PHE A 142 1.66 1.64 4.12
C PHE A 142 1.79 1.44 5.63
N ILE A 143 3.00 1.54 6.19
CA ILE A 143 3.23 1.33 7.62
C ILE A 143 2.68 2.51 8.44
N GLY A 144 2.92 3.74 8.03
CA GLY A 144 2.50 4.94 8.75
C GLY A 144 1.01 5.21 8.64
N TYR A 145 0.52 5.38 7.40
CA TYR A 145 -0.88 5.74 7.15
C TYR A 145 -1.76 4.50 6.99
N GLY A 146 -1.27 3.49 6.27
CA GLY A 146 -2.02 2.27 6.00
C GLY A 146 -2.37 1.50 7.28
N LEU A 147 -1.40 1.26 8.17
CA LEU A 147 -1.69 0.56 9.44
C LEU A 147 -2.59 1.39 10.35
N ALA A 148 -2.47 2.71 10.38
CA ALA A 148 -3.36 3.56 11.17
C ALA A 148 -4.83 3.41 10.74
N ILE A 149 -5.08 3.21 9.44
CA ILE A 149 -6.43 2.97 8.89
C ILE A 149 -6.85 1.51 9.04
N VAL A 150 -5.92 0.56 8.94
CA VAL A 150 -6.20 -0.89 9.06
C VAL A 150 -6.44 -1.31 10.51
N TYR A 151 -5.76 -0.69 11.46
CA TYR A 151 -5.78 -1.05 12.89
C TYR A 151 -7.18 -1.00 13.52
N PRO A 152 -8.03 0.01 13.29
CA PRO A 152 -9.41 0.01 13.74
C PRO A 152 -10.20 -1.22 13.26
N TYR A 153 -9.93 -1.69 12.05
CA TYR A 153 -10.59 -2.86 11.45
C TYR A 153 -9.93 -4.19 11.80
N TRP A 154 -8.84 -4.22 12.59
CA TRP A 154 -8.04 -5.44 12.83
C TRP A 154 -8.87 -6.62 13.36
N TYR A 155 -9.95 -6.35 14.10
CA TYR A 155 -10.88 -7.36 14.58
C TYR A 155 -11.64 -8.10 13.45
N LYS A 156 -11.84 -7.45 12.30
CA LYS A 156 -12.42 -8.06 11.09
C LYS A 156 -11.41 -8.95 10.36
N PHE A 157 -10.11 -8.78 10.61
CA PHE A 157 -9.07 -9.53 9.91
C PHE A 157 -8.97 -10.98 10.42
N LYS A 158 -9.11 -11.93 9.51
CA LYS A 158 -8.96 -13.37 9.74
C LYS A 158 -7.61 -13.90 9.25
#